data_AF-A0A3D0RHU3-F1
#
_entry.id   AF-A0A3D0RHU3-F1
#
_cell.length_a   1.000
_cell.length_b   1.000
_cell.length_c   1.000
_cell.angle_alpha   90.00
_cell.angle_beta   90.00
_cell.angle_gamma   90.00
#
_symmetry.space_group_name_H-M   'P 1'
#
loop_
_entity.id
_entity.type
_entity.pdbx_description
1 polymer ?
#
loop_
_entity_poly.entity_id
_entity_poly.type
_entity_poly.pdbx_seq_one_letter_code
_entity_poly.pdbx_strand_id
1 'polypeptide(L)' 'MKIFAVGLNYDSHNREMKRVFEASEPVIFMKPDTALLRNGNPFFL' A
#
# COMPACT_ATOMS: atom_id res chain seq x y z
N MET A 1 7.40 0.36 -15.20
CA MET A 1 7.95 -0.21 -13.93
C MET A 1 6.78 -0.79 -13.15
N LYS A 2 6.88 -2.01 -12.60
CA LYS A 2 5.78 -2.60 -11.83
C LYS A 2 5.97 -2.25 -10.34
N ILE A 3 4.96 -1.69 -9.69
CA ILE A 3 4.96 -1.42 -8.24
C ILE A 3 4.01 -2.42 -7.58
N PHE A 4 4.57 -3.33 -6.78
CA PHE A 4 3.81 -4.24 -5.92
C PHE A 4 3.85 -3.72 -4.48
N ALA A 5 2.72 -3.73 -3.80
CA ALA A 5 2.58 -3.26 -2.43
C ALA A 5 1.89 -4.33 -1.57
N VAL A 6 2.20 -4.32 -0.27
CA VAL A 6 1.68 -5.28 0.72
C VAL A 6 0.81 -4.54 1.72
N GLY A 7 -0.46 -4.94 1.80
CA GLY A 7 -1.38 -4.52 2.83
C GLY A 7 -1.30 -5.42 4.06
N LEU A 8 -1.86 -4.95 5.17
CA LEU A 8 -1.98 -5.68 6.43
C LEU A 8 -0.65 -6.13 7.09
N ASN A 9 0.47 -5.49 6.76
CA ASN A 9 1.81 -5.92 7.17
C ASN A 9 2.27 -5.41 8.55
N TYR A 10 1.47 -4.60 9.24
CA TYR A 10 1.79 -4.06 10.58
C TYR A 10 0.57 -4.13 11.48
N ASP A 11 0.69 -4.79 12.63
CA ASP A 11 -0.40 -4.97 13.59
C ASP A 11 -0.95 -3.64 14.12
N SER A 12 -0.09 -2.68 14.48
CA SER A 12 -0.52 -1.35 14.94
C SER A 12 -1.34 -0.60 13.90
N HIS A 13 -0.91 -0.64 12.63
CA HIS A 13 -1.64 -0.03 11.52
C HIS A 13 -2.97 -0.75 11.26
N ASN A 14 -3.01 -2.07 11.38
CA ASN A 14 -4.24 -2.85 11.21
C ASN A 14 -5.28 -2.48 12.29
N ARG A 15 -4.84 -2.28 13.53
CA ARG A 15 -5.68 -1.84 14.65
C ARG A 15 -6.22 -0.42 14.45
N GLU A 16 -5.37 0.53 14.04
CA GLU A 16 -5.78 1.91 13.71
C GLU A 16 -6.90 1.92 12.66
N MET A 17 -6.75 1.10 11.62
CA MET A 17 -7.71 0.99 10.53
C MET A 17 -8.99 0.21 10.90
N LYS A 18 -9.16 -0.20 12.17
CA LYS A 18 -10.28 -1.02 12.67
C LYS A 18 -10.54 -2.24 11.79
N ARG A 19 -9.47 -2.88 11.32
CA ARG A 19 -9.59 -4.07 10.47
C ARG A 19 -10.30 -5.20 11.25
N VAL A 20 -11.23 -5.86 10.59
CA VAL A 20 -12.10 -6.90 11.19
C VAL A 20 -11.69 -8.32 10.82
N PHE A 21 -10.60 -8.48 10.05
CA PHE A 21 -10.11 -9.77 9.60
C PHE A 21 -8.59 -9.81 9.58
N GLU A 22 -8.05 -11.00 9.75
CA GLU A 22 -6.64 -11.32 9.57
C GLU A 22 -6.45 -12.00 8.23
N ALA A 23 -5.33 -11.72 7.56
CA ALA A 23 -4.97 -12.40 6.33
C ALA A 23 -3.91 -13.46 6.65
N SER A 24 -4.20 -14.72 6.30
CA SER A 24 -3.24 -15.82 6.42
C SER A 24 -2.12 -15.74 5.38
N GLU A 25 -2.35 -14.99 4.31
CA GLU A 25 -1.42 -14.76 3.21
C GLU A 25 -1.21 -13.26 2.98
N PRO A 26 -0.08 -12.82 2.39
CA PRO A 26 0.16 -11.41 2.11
C PRO A 26 -0.91 -10.80 1.20
N VAL A 27 -1.48 -9.66 1.62
CA VAL A 27 -2.43 -8.91 0.78
C VAL A 27 -1.65 -8.10 -0.24
N ILE A 28 -1.56 -8.59 -1.48
CA ILE A 28 -0.80 -7.94 -2.55
C ILE A 28 -1.71 -7.10 -3.44
N PHE A 29 -1.28 -5.89 -3.76
CA PHE A 29 -1.91 -5.03 -4.77
C PHE A 29 -0.87 -4.31 -5.61
N MET A 30 -1.31 -3.73 -6.73
CA MET A 30 -0.43 -3.06 -7.68
C MET A 30 -0.77 -1.57 -7.82
N LYS A 31 0.24 -0.77 -8.15
CA LYS A 31 0.07 0.59 -8.65
C LYS A 31 0.61 0.71 -10.08
N PRO A 32 -0.01 1.57 -10.92
CA PRO A 32 0.54 1.87 -12.23
C PRO A 32 1.88 2.60 -12.09
N ASP A 33 2.70 2.57 -13.13
CA ASP A 33 3.96 3.30 -13.15
C ASP A 33 3.79 4.82 -13.08
N THR A 34 2.62 5.33 -13.51
CA THR A 34 2.19 6.74 -13.35
C THR A 34 2.02 7.18 -11.90
N ALA A 35 1.92 6.25 -10.95
CA ALA A 35 1.85 6.59 -9.52
C ALA A 35 3.21 7.04 -8.95
N LEU A 36 4.31 6.84 -9.69
CA LEU A 36 5.63 7.24 -9.24
C LEU A 36 5.89 8.72 -9.53
N LEU A 37 6.10 9.50 -8.47
CA LEU A 37 6.63 10.84 -8.58
C LEU A 37 8.12 10.77 -8.92
N ARG A 38 8.53 11.41 -10.02
CA ARG A 38 9.93 11.50 -10.47
C ARG A 38 10.38 12.95 -10.42
N ASN A 39 11.69 13.18 -10.38
CA ASN A 39 12.29 14.51 -10.57
C ASN A 39 11.78 15.60 -9.61
N GLY A 40 11.48 15.24 -8.37
CA GLY A 40 10.96 16.20 -7.38
C GLY A 40 9.53 16.67 -7.66
N ASN A 41 8.77 15.96 -8.50
CA ASN A 41 7.35 16.25 -8.72
C ASN A 41 6.58 16.23 -7.38
N PRO A 42 5.62 17.16 -7.19
CA PRO A 42 4.83 17.24 -5.98
C PRO A 42 3.82 16.09 -5.88
N PHE A 43 3.25 15.90 -4.69
CA PHE A 43 2.10 15.02 -4.50
C PHE A 43 0.85 15.64 -5.13
N PHE A 44 0.10 14.80 -5.85
CA PHE A 44 -1.23 15.12 -6.38
C PHE A 44 -2.27 14.45 -5.48
N LEU A 45 -3.29 15.19 -5.04
CA LEU A 45 -4.39 14.72 -4.18
C LEU A 45 -5.66 14.49 -4.99
#